data_AF-A0A4Q7P864-F1
#
_entry.id   AF-A0A4Q7P864-F1
#
_cell.length_a   1.000
_cell.length_b   1.000
_cell.length_c   1.000
_cell.angle_alpha   90.00
_cell.angle_beta   90.00
_cell.angle_gamma   90.00
#
_symmetry.space_group_name_H-M   'P 1'
#
loop_
_entity.id
_entity.type
_entity.pdbx_description
1 polymer ?
#
loop_
_entity_poly.entity_id
_entity_poly.type
_entity_poly.pdbx_seq_one_letter_code
_entity_poly.pdbx_strand_id
1 'polypeptide(L)'
;MKSTLKWIGNSLLALAFCFPAFGQDTLSFYKSAKDDMFVDHSYKPLTLKLSDDGNKYIRFLIWNQFWVRGTENNPGTLGIDGQPKNHSFDIGLRRARFLAYAQVSPRFLILSHWGINNQTFTNGGAPGGGMTGNPGNLPVIVDPETGTGSANALSAKKPQIFFHDIWTEFKIIEELYIGAGLHYWNGISRMSSHSTLNFMAIDAPIFNWPLIELTDQFARQYGIYAKGQAAKWDYRLALNKPFSVGSGGRFDEDRQVPIAANVVNDNWATQGYIAYQFLEKENNKLPFFVGSYLGTKKVFNIGGGWHHHAGATMSRTADGSAQYHDIKLFGLDTFLDVPLNPANGTAITSYSVFYKYDFGPNYMRNIGIMNVGFGQGSTQNGPGNAQPTIGTGSIFYSQTGFLLPKSILEDHGRIQPFGAFTYKNFELFDASSWQYDLGVNYYMNGHQAKVTLQYSNRPLFENYRKSGSAGEFILQTHIFL
;
A
#
# COMPACT_ATOMS: atom_id res chain seq x y z
N MET A 1 -50.24 11.11 -48.87
CA MET A 1 -49.56 10.23 -47.89
C MET A 1 -48.53 9.41 -48.67
N LYS A 2 -47.24 9.72 -48.46
CA LYS A 2 -46.05 9.17 -49.13
C LYS A 2 -45.62 7.88 -48.41
N SER A 3 -45.69 6.73 -49.07
CA SER A 3 -44.66 6.08 -49.92
C SER A 3 -43.63 5.30 -49.08
N THR A 4 -43.83 3.99 -48.90
CA THR A 4 -43.25 2.86 -49.69
C THR A 4 -41.81 2.52 -49.28
N LEU A 5 -41.56 1.36 -48.67
CA LEU A 5 -41.54 -0.02 -49.21
C LEU A 5 -40.12 -0.41 -49.69
N LYS A 6 -39.60 -1.42 -49.00
CA LYS A 6 -38.37 -2.20 -49.21
C LYS A 6 -38.11 -2.58 -50.68
N TRP A 7 -36.84 -2.55 -51.11
CA TRP A 7 -35.99 -3.72 -51.42
C TRP A 7 -34.85 -3.40 -52.41
N ILE A 8 -33.76 -4.19 -52.30
CA ILE A 8 -32.66 -4.46 -53.28
C ILE A 8 -31.70 -3.27 -53.47
N GLY A 9 -30.38 -3.39 -53.45
CA GLY A 9 -29.44 -4.50 -53.48
C GLY A 9 -28.17 -3.99 -54.17
N ASN A 10 -27.02 -4.53 -53.76
CA ASN A 10 -25.68 -4.42 -54.35
C ASN A 10 -25.54 -3.65 -55.67
N SER A 11 -24.65 -2.64 -55.68
CA SER A 11 -23.75 -2.38 -56.80
C SER A 11 -22.53 -1.61 -56.31
N LEU A 12 -21.40 -2.32 -56.30
CA LEU A 12 -20.05 -1.79 -56.26
C LEU A 12 -19.74 -1.00 -57.55
N LEU A 13 -18.85 -0.02 -57.39
CA LEU A 13 -17.97 0.59 -58.40
C LEU A 13 -18.60 1.34 -59.58
N ALA A 14 -18.53 2.67 -59.49
CA ALA A 14 -17.85 3.60 -60.41
C ALA A 14 -18.32 5.01 -59.97
N LEU A 15 -17.54 6.07 -59.87
CA LEU A 15 -16.46 6.54 -60.72
C LEU A 15 -15.68 7.58 -59.88
N ALA A 16 -14.37 7.63 -60.10
CA ALA A 16 -13.51 8.70 -59.63
C ALA A 16 -14.02 10.07 -60.10
N PHE A 17 -14.11 11.02 -59.18
CA PHE A 17 -13.89 12.44 -59.47
C PHE A 17 -13.09 13.06 -58.33
N CYS A 18 -11.84 13.39 -58.63
CA CYS A 18 -11.01 14.27 -57.83
C CYS A 18 -11.70 15.63 -57.70
N PHE A 19 -12.01 16.02 -56.46
CA PHE A 19 -12.13 17.42 -56.08
C PHE A 19 -11.19 17.66 -54.89
N PRO A 20 -10.23 18.61 -54.99
CA PRO A 20 -9.40 19.00 -53.86
C PRO A 20 -10.25 19.85 -52.93
N ALA A 21 -10.79 19.24 -51.87
CA ALA A 21 -11.37 19.99 -50.78
C ALA A 21 -10.22 20.51 -49.90
N PHE A 22 -9.94 21.81 -50.01
CA PHE A 22 -9.18 22.55 -49.01
C PHE A 22 -9.87 22.39 -47.65
N GLY A 23 -9.35 21.49 -46.83
CA GLY A 23 -9.70 21.39 -45.41
C GLY A 23 -9.15 22.62 -44.70
N GLN A 24 -9.99 23.64 -44.56
CA GLN A 24 -9.75 24.77 -43.68
C GLN A 24 -9.75 24.24 -42.24
N ASP A 25 -8.55 24.23 -41.65
CA ASP A 25 -8.29 23.89 -40.26
C ASP A 25 -9.10 24.84 -39.36
N THR A 26 -10.25 24.37 -38.89
CA THR A 26 -11.21 25.13 -38.08
C THR A 26 -11.09 24.81 -36.59
N LEU A 27 -10.04 24.11 -36.17
CA LEU A 27 -9.73 23.87 -34.77
C LEU A 27 -8.89 25.00 -34.12
N SER A 28 -8.37 25.95 -34.90
CA SER A 28 -7.54 27.04 -34.37
C SER A 28 -8.32 28.25 -33.83
N PHE A 29 -9.65 28.27 -33.93
CA PHE A 29 -10.50 29.41 -33.50
C PHE A 29 -11.42 29.11 -32.30
N TYR A 30 -11.29 27.95 -31.66
CA TYR A 30 -11.88 27.70 -30.34
C TYR A 30 -10.95 28.13 -29.19
N LYS A 31 -10.30 29.29 -29.31
CA LYS A 31 -9.91 30.09 -28.15
C LYS A 31 -11.03 31.08 -27.87
N SER A 32 -12.17 30.55 -27.41
CA SER A 32 -13.23 31.37 -26.86
C SER A 32 -12.83 31.78 -25.45
N ALA A 33 -12.73 33.09 -25.26
CA ALA A 33 -12.76 33.92 -24.06
C ALA A 33 -13.41 33.33 -22.77
N LYS A 34 -12.96 32.15 -22.34
CA LYS A 34 -13.32 31.45 -21.08
C LYS A 34 -12.10 31.13 -20.20
N ASP A 35 -10.89 31.47 -20.64
CA ASP A 35 -9.63 31.10 -19.97
C ASP A 35 -9.27 31.97 -18.76
N ASP A 36 -9.88 33.15 -18.58
CA ASP A 36 -9.50 34.07 -17.48
C ASP A 36 -10.09 33.70 -16.10
N MET A 37 -10.80 32.58 -16.00
CA MET A 37 -11.30 32.01 -14.74
C MET A 37 -10.76 30.62 -14.41
N PHE A 38 -9.93 30.02 -15.27
CA PHE A 38 -9.28 28.75 -14.96
C PHE A 38 -8.03 29.02 -14.13
N VAL A 39 -8.10 28.78 -12.83
CA VAL A 39 -6.92 28.66 -11.98
C VAL A 39 -6.05 27.53 -12.58
N ASP A 40 -4.81 27.83 -12.94
CA ASP A 40 -3.86 26.83 -13.45
C ASP A 40 -3.62 25.77 -12.37
N HIS A 41 -4.24 24.60 -12.55
CA HIS A 41 -4.07 23.44 -11.69
C HIS A 41 -2.97 22.50 -12.20
N SER A 42 -2.18 22.90 -13.21
CA SER A 42 -1.09 22.07 -13.72
C SER A 42 -0.05 21.84 -12.63
N TYR A 43 0.26 20.57 -12.40
CA TYR A 43 1.27 20.18 -11.43
C TYR A 43 2.66 20.62 -11.91
N LYS A 44 3.32 21.48 -11.14
CA LYS A 44 4.73 21.83 -11.33
C LYS A 44 5.57 21.13 -10.25
N PRO A 45 6.44 20.19 -10.62
CA PRO A 45 7.28 19.50 -9.65
C PRO A 45 8.14 20.50 -8.86
N LEU A 46 8.17 20.37 -7.54
CA LEU A 46 9.06 21.19 -6.70
C LEU A 46 10.50 20.74 -6.91
N THR A 47 11.19 21.40 -7.85
CA THR A 47 12.54 21.05 -8.30
C THR A 47 13.46 22.25 -8.22
N LEU A 48 14.52 22.14 -7.42
CA LEU A 48 15.64 23.08 -7.42
C LEU A 48 16.65 22.62 -8.48
N LYS A 49 16.84 23.41 -9.52
CA LYS A 49 17.88 23.16 -10.53
C LYS A 49 19.24 23.56 -9.95
N LEU A 50 20.23 22.68 -10.10
CA LEU A 50 21.62 22.90 -9.68
C LEU A 50 22.57 23.10 -10.88
N SER A 51 22.04 23.00 -12.10
CA SER A 51 22.76 23.30 -13.35
C SER A 51 21.80 23.86 -14.39
N ASP A 52 22.33 24.68 -15.30
CA ASP A 52 21.55 25.34 -16.35
C ASP A 52 20.94 24.35 -17.35
N ASP A 53 21.65 23.25 -17.62
CA ASP A 53 21.19 22.15 -18.49
C ASP A 53 20.10 21.27 -17.83
N GLY A 54 19.80 21.48 -16.54
CA GLY A 54 18.80 20.72 -15.78
C GLY A 54 19.20 19.29 -15.39
N ASN A 55 20.42 18.84 -15.74
CA ASN A 55 20.88 17.48 -15.43
C ASN A 55 21.20 17.29 -13.93
N LYS A 56 21.47 18.38 -13.21
CA LYS A 56 21.66 18.38 -11.77
C LYS A 56 20.49 19.06 -11.07
N TYR A 57 19.89 18.40 -10.10
CA TYR A 57 18.72 18.93 -9.40
C TYR A 57 18.48 18.27 -8.05
N ILE A 58 17.70 18.96 -7.22
CA ILE A 58 17.03 18.40 -6.04
C ILE A 58 15.53 18.44 -6.32
N ARG A 59 14.85 17.31 -6.12
CA ARG A 59 13.39 17.24 -6.18
C ARG A 59 12.82 16.96 -4.81
N PHE A 60 11.76 17.68 -4.49
CA PHE A 60 11.00 17.55 -3.26
C PHE A 60 9.60 17.04 -3.58
N LEU A 61 9.13 16.11 -2.76
CA LEU A 61 7.75 15.66 -2.72
C LEU A 61 7.23 15.80 -1.29
N ILE A 62 6.00 16.28 -1.15
CA ILE A 62 5.33 16.42 0.14
C ILE A 62 3.90 15.92 0.01
N TRP A 63 3.44 15.12 0.96
CA TRP A 63 2.06 14.64 0.94
C TRP A 63 1.48 14.43 2.33
N ASN A 64 0.17 14.63 2.39
CA ASN A 64 -0.62 14.38 3.58
C ASN A 64 -1.83 13.52 3.22
N GLN A 65 -2.12 12.55 4.09
CA GLN A 65 -3.28 11.67 4.02
C GLN A 65 -3.96 11.64 5.38
N PHE A 66 -5.20 12.12 5.43
CA PHE A 66 -6.05 12.11 6.63
C PHE A 66 -7.18 11.12 6.44
N TRP A 67 -7.51 10.37 7.48
CA TRP A 67 -8.61 9.42 7.49
C TRP A 67 -9.65 9.82 8.53
N VAL A 68 -10.91 9.90 8.11
CA VAL A 68 -12.09 9.89 8.98
C VAL A 68 -12.69 8.49 8.93
N ARG A 69 -12.92 7.89 10.10
CA ARG A 69 -13.26 6.46 10.19
C ARG A 69 -14.44 6.21 11.10
N GLY A 70 -15.37 5.39 10.64
CA GLY A 70 -16.41 4.76 11.45
C GLY A 70 -16.16 3.25 11.47
N THR A 71 -15.83 2.72 12.63
CA THR A 71 -15.38 1.33 12.81
C THR A 71 -16.38 0.59 13.67
N GLU A 72 -16.93 -0.52 13.19
CA GLU A 72 -17.49 -1.56 14.04
C GLU A 72 -16.31 -2.29 14.69
N ASN A 73 -16.20 -2.23 16.01
CA ASN A 73 -15.08 -2.82 16.75
C ASN A 73 -15.26 -4.32 16.91
N ASN A 74 -14.14 -5.04 17.06
CA ASN A 74 -14.16 -6.46 17.41
C ASN A 74 -14.84 -6.69 18.77
N PRO A 75 -15.49 -7.84 18.99
CA PRO A 75 -16.06 -8.18 20.28
C PRO A 75 -15.05 -8.09 21.44
N GLY A 76 -15.51 -7.62 22.60
CA GLY A 76 -14.68 -7.41 23.79
C GLY A 76 -13.78 -6.18 23.74
N THR A 77 -13.95 -5.29 22.76
CA THR A 77 -13.22 -4.02 22.70
C THR A 77 -13.65 -3.08 23.82
N LEU A 78 -12.68 -2.44 24.47
CA LEU A 78 -12.88 -1.37 25.42
C LEU A 78 -12.55 -0.01 24.79
N GLY A 79 -13.28 1.03 25.20
CA GLY A 79 -12.97 2.42 24.91
C GLY A 79 -11.80 2.93 25.76
N ILE A 80 -11.41 4.19 25.51
CA ILE A 80 -10.41 4.90 26.32
C ILE A 80 -10.81 5.09 27.79
N ASP A 81 -12.13 5.02 28.06
CA ASP A 81 -12.76 5.07 29.37
C ASP A 81 -12.84 3.69 30.05
N GLY A 82 -12.29 2.65 29.41
CA GLY A 82 -12.34 1.27 29.88
C GLY A 82 -13.70 0.60 29.73
N GLN A 83 -14.72 1.29 29.18
CA GLN A 83 -16.06 0.72 29.02
C GLN A 83 -16.18 -0.09 27.72
N PRO A 84 -17.03 -1.12 27.67
CA PRO A 84 -17.30 -1.86 26.44
C PRO A 84 -17.71 -0.93 25.29
N LYS A 85 -17.07 -1.09 24.13
CA LYS A 85 -17.23 -0.20 22.98
C LYS A 85 -17.35 -0.98 21.68
N ASN A 86 -18.58 -1.12 21.19
CA ASN A 86 -18.88 -1.84 19.94
C ASN A 86 -18.59 -1.01 18.67
N HIS A 87 -18.54 0.31 18.76
CA HIS A 87 -18.25 1.19 17.63
C HIS A 87 -17.29 2.31 18.03
N SER A 88 -16.37 2.63 17.13
CA SER A 88 -15.44 3.76 17.27
C SER A 88 -15.61 4.73 16.11
N PHE A 89 -15.40 6.01 16.38
CA PHE A 89 -15.28 7.05 15.36
C PHE A 89 -14.00 7.84 15.64
N ASP A 90 -13.17 8.02 14.62
CA ASP A 90 -11.86 8.67 14.76
C ASP A 90 -11.46 9.47 13.51
N ILE A 91 -10.67 10.52 13.73
CA ILE A 91 -9.96 11.26 12.70
C ILE A 91 -8.46 11.21 13.01
N GLY A 92 -7.66 10.76 12.04
CA GLY A 92 -6.23 10.68 12.24
C GLY A 92 -5.41 10.88 10.97
N LEU A 93 -4.10 10.98 11.18
CA LEU A 93 -3.08 11.16 10.16
C LEU A 93 -2.53 9.80 9.73
N ARG A 94 -2.97 9.32 8.56
CA ARG A 94 -2.46 8.07 8.00
C ARG A 94 -0.99 8.22 7.58
N ARG A 95 -0.67 9.32 6.88
CA ARG A 95 0.68 9.69 6.45
C ARG A 95 0.83 11.22 6.41
N ALA A 96 1.92 11.73 6.96
CA ALA A 96 2.41 13.09 6.70
C ALA A 96 3.91 12.99 6.46
N ARG A 97 4.32 13.15 5.19
CA ARG A 97 5.64 12.71 4.72
C ARG A 97 6.26 13.70 3.76
N PHE A 98 7.59 13.71 3.76
CA PHE A 98 8.43 14.50 2.88
C PHE A 98 9.51 13.61 2.28
N LEU A 99 9.74 13.73 0.98
CA LEU A 99 10.79 13.03 0.26
C LEU A 99 11.63 14.02 -0.53
N ALA A 100 12.94 13.98 -0.33
CA ALA A 100 13.90 14.72 -1.13
C ALA A 100 14.88 13.74 -1.78
N TYR A 101 15.10 13.90 -3.08
CA TYR A 101 16.21 13.23 -3.75
C TYR A 101 16.97 14.19 -4.64
N ALA A 102 18.28 14.00 -4.72
CA ALA A 102 19.15 14.82 -5.55
C ALA A 102 19.86 13.97 -6.60
N GLN A 103 19.76 14.38 -7.86
CA GLN A 103 20.64 13.93 -8.92
C GLN A 103 21.76 14.97 -9.03
N VAL A 104 22.89 14.70 -8.42
CA VAL A 104 24.05 15.62 -8.39
C VAL A 104 25.03 15.36 -9.55
N SER A 105 24.89 14.20 -10.20
CA SER A 105 25.61 13.75 -11.40
C SER A 105 24.78 12.67 -12.10
N PRO A 106 24.94 12.44 -13.42
CA PRO A 106 24.32 11.29 -14.09
C PRO A 106 24.66 9.92 -13.47
N ARG A 107 25.71 9.85 -12.63
CA ARG A 107 26.21 8.60 -12.03
C ARG A 107 25.80 8.32 -10.59
N PHE A 108 25.27 9.29 -9.85
CA PHE A 108 24.93 9.08 -8.45
C PHE A 108 23.70 9.87 -8.01
N LEU A 109 22.92 9.23 -7.13
CA LEU A 109 21.68 9.74 -6.57
C LEU A 109 21.70 9.57 -5.05
N ILE A 110 21.17 10.57 -4.34
CA ILE A 110 20.91 10.50 -2.90
C ILE A 110 19.42 10.67 -2.66
N LEU A 111 18.87 9.96 -1.68
CA LEU A 111 17.47 10.07 -1.30
C LEU A 111 17.33 10.08 0.21
N SER A 112 16.40 10.92 0.67
CA SER A 112 15.94 10.99 2.04
C SER A 112 14.42 11.12 2.05
N HIS A 113 13.75 10.31 2.85
CA HIS A 113 12.31 10.29 3.01
C HIS A 113 12.02 10.18 4.50
N TRP A 114 11.28 11.13 5.04
CA TRP A 114 10.97 11.20 6.47
C TRP A 114 9.54 11.66 6.70
N GLY A 115 9.04 11.43 7.90
CA GLY A 115 7.71 11.84 8.28
C GLY A 115 7.16 10.99 9.41
N ILE A 116 5.83 10.94 9.45
CA ILE A 116 5.07 10.20 10.44
C ILE A 116 3.99 9.34 9.76
N ASN A 117 3.57 8.30 10.46
CA ASN A 117 2.49 7.42 10.03
C ASN A 117 1.58 7.05 11.19
N ASN A 118 0.33 6.75 10.84
CA ASN A 118 -0.64 6.10 11.70
C ASN A 118 -0.92 6.85 13.02
N GLN A 119 -0.86 8.18 13.02
CA GLN A 119 -1.12 8.95 14.23
C GLN A 119 -2.63 9.10 14.44
N THR A 120 -3.11 8.68 15.60
CA THR A 120 -4.47 8.91 16.09
C THR A 120 -4.45 9.87 17.29
N PHE A 121 -5.61 10.13 17.89
CA PHE A 121 -5.69 10.84 19.17
C PHE A 121 -5.15 10.03 20.37
N THR A 122 -4.83 8.74 20.20
CA THR A 122 -4.38 7.83 21.27
C THR A 122 -2.96 7.28 21.07
N ASN A 123 -2.29 7.55 19.94
CA ASN A 123 -0.95 7.03 19.68
C ASN A 123 -0.10 8.00 18.83
N GLY A 124 1.17 7.62 18.64
CA GLY A 124 2.07 8.24 17.66
C GLY A 124 2.99 9.33 18.19
N GLY A 125 2.93 9.74 19.46
CA GLY A 125 3.85 10.73 20.02
C GLY A 125 5.22 10.18 20.44
N ALA A 126 6.16 11.10 20.65
CA ALA A 126 7.55 10.79 20.94
C ALA A 126 7.76 10.16 22.34
N PRO A 127 8.63 9.14 22.48
CA PRO A 127 9.06 8.62 23.77
C PRO A 127 9.63 9.74 24.66
N GLY A 128 9.20 9.79 25.93
CA GLY A 128 9.70 10.80 26.88
C GLY A 128 9.14 12.23 26.70
N GLY A 129 8.07 12.42 25.92
CA GLY A 129 7.43 13.73 25.66
C GLY A 129 6.85 14.50 26.87
N GLY A 130 7.06 14.02 28.10
CA GLY A 130 6.65 14.65 29.36
C GLY A 130 5.16 14.52 29.70
N MET A 131 4.81 14.87 30.94
CA MET A 131 3.43 14.77 31.47
C MET A 131 2.46 15.85 30.95
N THR A 132 2.92 16.84 30.18
CA THR A 132 2.05 17.89 29.59
C THR A 132 1.18 17.38 28.42
N GLY A 133 1.16 16.06 28.20
CA GLY A 133 0.31 15.37 27.25
C GLY A 133 -0.13 13.97 27.67
N ASN A 134 -0.01 13.65 28.95
CA ASN A 134 -0.34 12.33 29.50
C ASN A 134 -1.86 12.20 29.69
N PRO A 135 -2.50 11.13 29.20
CA PRO A 135 -3.04 10.20 30.16
C PRO A 135 -1.85 9.36 30.65
N GLY A 136 -1.34 9.67 31.85
CA GLY A 136 -0.36 8.78 32.47
C GLY A 136 -0.97 7.41 32.61
N ASN A 137 -0.19 6.34 32.41
CA ASN A 137 -0.59 4.94 32.57
C ASN A 137 -2.11 4.79 32.65
N LEU A 138 -2.82 4.87 31.51
CA LEU A 138 -4.27 4.68 31.55
C LEU A 138 -4.47 3.34 32.25
N PRO A 139 -5.12 3.29 33.43
CA PRO A 139 -5.37 2.01 34.06
C PRO A 139 -6.28 1.25 33.10
N VAL A 140 -5.75 0.25 32.42
CA VAL A 140 -6.54 -0.73 31.71
C VAL A 140 -6.44 -1.95 32.58
N ILE A 141 -7.55 -2.35 33.18
CA ILE A 141 -7.64 -3.57 33.97
C ILE A 141 -7.15 -4.73 33.08
N VAL A 142 -5.98 -5.32 33.38
CA VAL A 142 -5.46 -6.49 32.62
C VAL A 142 -5.23 -7.72 33.51
N ASP A 143 -5.58 -7.65 34.80
CA ASP A 143 -5.50 -8.80 35.70
C ASP A 143 -6.92 -9.28 36.07
N PRO A 144 -7.35 -10.49 35.68
CA PRO A 144 -8.64 -11.07 36.06
C PRO A 144 -8.81 -11.33 37.56
N GLU A 145 -7.72 -11.38 38.34
CA GLU A 145 -7.73 -11.59 39.80
C GLU A 145 -7.49 -10.29 40.60
N THR A 146 -6.68 -9.35 40.12
CA THR A 146 -6.29 -8.14 40.90
C THR A 146 -6.76 -6.80 40.35
N GLY A 147 -7.38 -6.76 39.17
CA GLY A 147 -8.01 -5.54 38.67
C GLY A 147 -7.07 -4.39 38.26
N THR A 148 -5.75 -4.60 38.24
CA THR A 148 -4.77 -3.52 37.97
C THR A 148 -3.93 -3.83 36.74
N GLY A 149 -3.95 -2.94 35.75
CA GLY A 149 -3.00 -2.94 34.64
C GLY A 149 -2.91 -1.56 34.01
N SER A 150 -1.86 -1.28 33.25
CA SER A 150 -1.64 0.02 32.61
C SER A 150 -1.56 -0.15 31.10
N ALA A 151 -2.45 0.49 30.34
CA ALA A 151 -2.15 0.80 28.96
C ALA A 151 -1.06 1.87 28.94
N ASN A 152 0.14 1.48 28.51
CA ASN A 152 1.16 2.41 28.06
C ASN A 152 0.71 3.04 26.74
N ALA A 153 -0.28 3.93 26.81
CA ALA A 153 -0.44 4.91 25.74
C ALA A 153 0.77 5.85 25.85
N LEU A 154 1.78 5.65 25.00
CA LEU A 154 2.74 6.71 24.71
C LEU A 154 1.92 7.96 24.33
N SER A 155 2.25 9.13 24.87
CA SER A 155 1.50 10.36 24.59
C SER A 155 1.17 10.45 23.10
N ALA A 156 -0.08 10.69 22.72
CA ALA A 156 -0.41 10.91 21.30
C ALA A 156 0.06 12.28 20.78
N LYS A 157 0.53 13.14 21.70
CA LYS A 157 0.97 14.51 21.39
C LYS A 157 2.42 14.48 20.89
N LYS A 158 2.73 15.35 19.91
CA LYS A 158 4.07 15.58 19.36
C LYS A 158 4.66 14.31 18.72
N PRO A 159 4.19 13.94 17.52
CA PRO A 159 4.67 12.74 16.85
C PRO A 159 6.16 12.83 16.50
N GLN A 160 6.88 11.72 16.70
CA GLN A 160 8.30 11.66 16.36
C GLN A 160 8.47 11.47 14.86
N ILE A 161 9.14 12.43 14.22
CA ILE A 161 9.58 12.29 12.84
C ILE A 161 10.76 11.33 12.78
N PHE A 162 10.72 10.39 11.84
CA PHE A 162 11.81 9.46 11.57
C PHE A 162 12.04 9.31 10.06
N PHE A 163 13.20 8.76 9.69
CA PHE A 163 13.50 8.44 8.30
C PHE A 163 12.79 7.15 7.89
N HIS A 164 11.93 7.21 6.88
CA HIS A 164 11.47 6.01 6.20
C HIS A 164 12.59 5.45 5.33
N ASP A 165 13.24 6.28 4.52
CA ASP A 165 14.27 5.87 3.56
C ASP A 165 15.43 6.85 3.67
N ILE A 166 16.65 6.34 3.70
CA ILE A 166 17.86 7.15 3.56
C ILE A 166 18.95 6.30 2.93
N TRP A 167 19.32 6.62 1.69
CA TRP A 167 20.23 5.79 0.91
C TRP A 167 20.94 6.57 -0.19
N THR A 168 22.01 5.97 -0.69
CA THR A 168 22.79 6.43 -1.85
C THR A 168 22.75 5.38 -2.95
N GLU A 169 22.87 5.81 -4.21
CA GLU A 169 22.85 4.94 -5.39
C GLU A 169 23.89 5.39 -6.39
N PHE A 170 24.55 4.42 -7.01
CA PHE A 170 25.51 4.57 -8.09
C PHE A 170 25.00 3.86 -9.33
N LYS A 171 25.06 4.57 -10.46
CA LYS A 171 24.87 3.99 -11.78
C LYS A 171 26.18 3.34 -12.21
N ILE A 172 26.16 2.03 -12.41
CA ILE A 172 27.31 1.26 -12.90
C ILE A 172 27.31 1.28 -14.43
N ILE A 173 26.17 0.87 -15.02
CA ILE A 173 25.83 0.97 -16.45
C ILE A 173 24.33 1.33 -16.57
N GLU A 174 23.82 1.55 -17.78
CA GLU A 174 22.41 1.93 -17.98
C GLU A 174 21.43 0.89 -17.41
N GLU A 175 21.80 -0.38 -17.46
CA GLU A 175 20.99 -1.52 -17.04
C GLU A 175 21.24 -1.95 -15.59
N LEU A 176 22.17 -1.32 -14.86
CA LEU A 176 22.55 -1.71 -13.49
C LEU A 176 22.91 -0.51 -12.61
N TYR A 177 22.18 -0.42 -11.50
CA TYR A 177 22.38 0.52 -10.41
C TYR A 177 22.59 -0.26 -9.12
N ILE A 178 23.52 0.21 -8.29
CA ILE A 178 23.81 -0.38 -6.98
C ILE A 178 23.67 0.72 -5.94
N GLY A 179 22.96 0.44 -4.85
CA GLY A 179 22.82 1.39 -3.75
C GLY A 179 22.89 0.72 -2.39
N ALA A 180 22.98 1.56 -1.36
CA ALA A 180 23.10 1.13 0.03
C ALA A 180 22.45 2.15 0.98
N GLY A 181 21.91 1.64 2.09
CA GLY A 181 21.29 2.43 3.16
C GLY A 181 20.03 1.79 3.70
N LEU A 182 19.18 2.58 4.38
CA LEU A 182 17.84 2.18 4.79
C LEU A 182 16.91 2.34 3.58
N HIS A 183 16.54 1.25 2.91
CA HIS A 183 15.94 1.33 1.57
C HIS A 183 14.62 0.55 1.41
N TYR A 184 13.86 0.93 0.39
CA TYR A 184 12.53 0.38 0.07
C TYR A 184 12.50 -0.48 -1.22
N TRP A 185 13.66 -0.93 -1.69
CA TRP A 185 13.78 -1.89 -2.79
C TRP A 185 13.38 -3.30 -2.33
N ASN A 186 12.07 -3.53 -2.28
CA ASN A 186 11.47 -4.74 -1.73
C ASN A 186 11.16 -5.77 -2.79
N GLY A 187 11.20 -7.04 -2.37
CA GLY A 187 11.17 -8.17 -3.27
C GLY A 187 9.81 -8.78 -3.53
N ILE A 188 8.95 -9.00 -2.54
CA ILE A 188 8.07 -10.18 -2.74
C ILE A 188 7.05 -9.97 -3.88
N SER A 189 6.57 -8.74 -4.07
CA SER A 189 5.70 -8.36 -5.20
C SER A 189 5.89 -6.90 -5.61
N ARG A 190 5.20 -6.51 -6.68
CA ARG A 190 4.95 -5.11 -7.03
C ARG A 190 4.41 -4.30 -5.84
N MET A 191 3.46 -4.86 -5.09
CA MET A 191 2.84 -4.16 -3.96
C MET A 191 3.74 -4.07 -2.73
N SER A 192 4.75 -4.92 -2.59
CA SER A 192 5.78 -4.76 -1.55
C SER A 192 6.61 -3.48 -1.74
N SER A 193 6.58 -2.91 -2.95
CA SER A 193 7.22 -1.65 -3.35
C SER A 193 6.18 -0.61 -3.84
N HIS A 194 4.95 -0.61 -3.31
CA HIS A 194 3.89 0.25 -3.81
C HIS A 194 4.02 1.74 -3.42
N SER A 195 3.69 2.64 -4.33
CA SER A 195 3.69 4.09 -4.07
C SER A 195 2.44 4.53 -3.34
N THR A 196 2.61 5.11 -2.14
CA THR A 196 1.50 5.66 -1.34
C THR A 196 0.81 6.87 -1.96
N LEU A 197 1.37 7.42 -3.05
CA LEU A 197 0.85 8.60 -3.73
C LEU A 197 -0.26 8.27 -4.72
N ASN A 198 -0.34 7.03 -5.20
CA ASN A 198 -1.17 6.68 -6.35
C ASN A 198 -1.89 5.33 -6.18
N PHE A 199 -2.23 4.98 -4.94
CA PHE A 199 -3.10 3.85 -4.66
C PHE A 199 -4.47 4.03 -5.30
N MET A 200 -5.05 2.91 -5.74
CA MET A 200 -6.45 2.82 -6.16
C MET A 200 -7.36 2.59 -4.96
N ALA A 201 -7.13 1.53 -4.18
CA ALA A 201 -7.75 1.38 -2.87
C ALA A 201 -7.23 2.43 -1.88
N ILE A 202 -7.92 2.61 -0.75
CA ILE A 202 -7.55 3.63 0.25
C ILE A 202 -6.16 3.39 0.87
N ASP A 203 -5.77 2.12 0.95
CA ASP A 203 -4.46 1.66 1.40
C ASP A 203 -4.07 0.36 0.68
N ALA A 204 -2.79 0.00 0.73
CA ALA A 204 -2.38 -1.35 0.36
C ALA A 204 -2.62 -2.31 1.53
N PRO A 205 -3.09 -3.54 1.28
CA PRO A 205 -3.20 -4.53 2.33
C PRO A 205 -1.84 -4.80 2.99
N ILE A 206 -1.80 -4.86 4.32
CA ILE A 206 -0.53 -4.88 5.05
C ILE A 206 0.26 -6.18 4.87
N PHE A 207 -0.38 -7.28 4.45
CA PHE A 207 0.35 -8.51 4.11
C PHE A 207 1.33 -8.36 2.95
N ASN A 208 1.26 -7.28 2.16
CA ASN A 208 2.28 -6.94 1.16
C ASN A 208 3.63 -6.55 1.81
N TRP A 209 3.62 -6.17 3.09
CA TRP A 209 4.79 -5.89 3.93
C TRP A 209 4.81 -6.85 5.13
N PRO A 210 5.21 -8.11 4.92
CA PRO A 210 5.13 -9.16 5.93
C PRO A 210 5.98 -8.91 7.19
N LEU A 211 7.01 -8.07 7.08
CA LEU A 211 7.96 -7.78 8.16
C LEU A 211 7.63 -6.47 8.89
N ILE A 212 6.57 -5.77 8.45
CA ILE A 212 6.34 -4.36 8.78
C ILE A 212 6.37 -4.10 10.28
N GLU A 213 7.13 -3.09 10.70
CA GLU A 213 7.21 -2.64 12.10
C GLU A 213 7.56 -3.78 13.08
N LEU A 214 8.31 -4.77 12.61
CA LEU A 214 8.90 -5.82 13.43
C LEU A 214 10.39 -5.93 13.13
N THR A 215 10.77 -6.65 12.06
CA THR A 215 12.18 -6.78 11.64
C THR A 215 12.56 -5.78 10.54
N ASP A 216 11.70 -4.78 10.31
CA ASP A 216 11.90 -3.65 9.42
C ASP A 216 11.42 -2.34 10.09
N GLN A 217 11.83 -1.20 9.52
CA GLN A 217 11.29 0.12 9.85
C GLN A 217 10.38 0.57 8.72
N PHE A 218 9.07 0.43 8.93
CA PHE A 218 8.01 0.70 7.97
C PHE A 218 8.30 0.12 6.57
N ALA A 219 8.66 -1.15 6.50
CA ALA A 219 9.06 -1.88 5.29
C ALA A 219 10.41 -1.49 4.66
N ARG A 220 11.33 -0.93 5.47
CA ARG A 220 12.74 -0.72 5.09
C ARG A 220 13.69 -1.43 6.03
N GLN A 221 14.79 -1.91 5.48
CA GLN A 221 15.91 -2.49 6.23
C GLN A 221 17.21 -1.82 5.76
N TYR A 222 18.25 -1.89 6.61
CA TYR A 222 19.59 -1.54 6.17
C TYR A 222 20.12 -2.62 5.25
N GLY A 223 20.69 -2.23 4.13
CA GLY A 223 21.18 -3.21 3.18
C GLY A 223 21.88 -2.59 1.98
N ILE A 224 22.28 -3.48 1.08
CA ILE A 224 22.73 -3.17 -0.26
C ILE A 224 21.72 -3.72 -1.26
N TYR A 225 21.49 -2.99 -2.34
CA TYR A 225 20.58 -3.42 -3.39
C TYR A 225 21.20 -3.22 -4.78
N ALA A 226 20.74 -4.02 -5.72
CA ALA A 226 21.00 -3.88 -7.14
C ALA A 226 19.66 -3.83 -7.89
N LYS A 227 19.50 -2.88 -8.81
CA LYS A 227 18.30 -2.75 -9.62
C LYS A 227 18.61 -2.29 -11.03
N GLY A 228 17.71 -2.60 -11.96
CA GLY A 228 17.94 -2.28 -13.35
C GLY A 228 16.80 -2.70 -14.26
N GLN A 229 16.95 -2.31 -15.53
CA GLN A 229 16.06 -2.70 -16.61
C GLN A 229 16.87 -3.12 -17.82
N ALA A 230 16.66 -4.35 -18.29
CA ALA A 230 17.28 -4.88 -19.50
C ALA A 230 16.18 -5.30 -20.48
N ALA A 231 16.10 -4.63 -21.63
CA ALA A 231 14.97 -4.78 -22.54
C ALA A 231 13.63 -4.63 -21.79
N LYS A 232 12.77 -5.66 -21.77
CA LYS A 232 11.47 -5.65 -21.07
C LYS A 232 11.51 -6.18 -19.63
N TRP A 233 12.66 -6.64 -19.15
CA TRP A 233 12.84 -7.13 -17.79
C TRP A 233 13.14 -5.97 -16.84
N ASP A 234 12.39 -5.86 -15.75
CA ASP A 234 12.69 -5.05 -14.56
C ASP A 234 13.13 -5.98 -13.44
N TYR A 235 14.22 -5.63 -12.75
CA TYR A 235 14.68 -6.40 -11.60
C TYR A 235 15.14 -5.50 -10.47
N ARG A 236 14.96 -5.98 -9.25
CA ARG A 236 15.51 -5.43 -8.02
C ARG A 236 15.86 -6.56 -7.08
N LEU A 237 17.04 -6.50 -6.49
CA LEU A 237 17.61 -7.50 -5.59
C LEU A 237 18.18 -6.75 -4.39
N ALA A 238 18.07 -7.32 -3.20
CA ALA A 238 18.67 -6.75 -2.01
C ALA A 238 19.19 -7.81 -1.06
N LEU A 239 20.30 -7.46 -0.40
CA LEU A 239 20.89 -8.17 0.73
C LEU A 239 20.81 -7.23 1.93
N ASN A 240 19.97 -7.61 2.89
CA ASN A 240 19.60 -6.77 4.03
C ASN A 240 20.12 -7.36 5.33
N LYS A 241 20.32 -6.48 6.30
CA LYS A 241 20.43 -6.78 7.72
C LYS A 241 19.12 -6.35 8.40
N PRO A 242 18.16 -7.27 8.60
CA PRO A 242 16.92 -7.00 9.32
C PRO A 242 17.18 -6.51 10.75
N PHE A 243 16.23 -5.75 11.32
CA PHE A 243 16.32 -5.37 12.73
C PHE A 243 16.11 -6.58 13.62
N SER A 244 16.97 -6.71 14.62
CA SER A 244 16.98 -7.87 15.52
C SER A 244 16.04 -7.64 16.70
N VAL A 245 14.80 -8.11 16.54
CA VAL A 245 13.76 -8.07 17.58
C VAL A 245 13.01 -9.41 17.64
N GLY A 246 12.39 -9.68 18.78
CA GLY A 246 11.50 -10.84 18.97
C GLY A 246 11.86 -11.66 20.21
N SER A 247 10.87 -12.33 20.77
CA SER A 247 11.02 -13.16 21.98
C SER A 247 11.09 -14.66 21.67
N GLY A 248 10.95 -15.05 20.40
CA GLY A 248 10.70 -16.42 20.01
C GLY A 248 9.26 -16.87 20.28
N GLY A 249 8.88 -17.97 19.64
CA GLY A 249 7.55 -18.57 19.75
C GLY A 249 7.38 -19.49 20.95
N ARG A 250 6.24 -20.17 20.99
CA ARG A 250 5.82 -21.03 22.10
C ARG A 250 5.22 -22.33 21.60
N PHE A 251 4.94 -23.24 22.53
CA PHE A 251 4.01 -24.33 22.33
C PHE A 251 2.65 -23.92 22.90
N ASP A 252 1.57 -24.21 22.18
CA ASP A 252 0.20 -23.95 22.62
C ASP A 252 -0.36 -25.23 23.24
N GLU A 253 -0.45 -25.25 24.57
CA GLU A 253 -0.87 -26.44 25.33
C GLU A 253 -2.34 -26.81 25.09
N ASP A 254 -3.21 -25.82 24.90
CA ASP A 254 -4.65 -26.08 24.71
C ASP A 254 -4.91 -26.79 23.38
N ARG A 255 -4.14 -26.44 22.34
CA ARG A 255 -4.27 -27.04 21.00
C ARG A 255 -3.24 -28.12 20.69
N GLN A 256 -2.23 -28.29 21.53
CA GLN A 256 -1.10 -29.19 21.30
C GLN A 256 -0.37 -28.90 19.97
N VAL A 257 -0.12 -27.62 19.66
CA VAL A 257 0.60 -27.21 18.44
C VAL A 257 1.72 -26.19 18.71
N PRO A 258 2.84 -26.24 17.98
CA PRO A 258 3.84 -25.18 18.03
C PRO A 258 3.34 -23.91 17.34
N ILE A 259 3.65 -22.74 17.91
CA ILE A 259 3.39 -21.42 17.32
C ILE A 259 4.72 -20.68 17.18
N ALA A 260 5.14 -20.46 15.93
CA ALA A 260 6.34 -19.71 15.62
C ALA A 260 6.15 -18.20 15.85
N ALA A 261 7.21 -17.54 16.31
CA ALA A 261 7.31 -16.09 16.35
C ALA A 261 8.76 -15.66 16.05
N ASN A 262 8.96 -14.39 15.69
CA ASN A 262 10.29 -13.85 15.44
C ASN A 262 11.19 -13.98 16.67
N VAL A 263 12.46 -14.26 16.43
CA VAL A 263 13.50 -14.36 17.44
C VAL A 263 14.67 -13.45 17.08
N VAL A 264 15.31 -12.88 18.09
CA VAL A 264 16.58 -12.14 17.95
C VAL A 264 17.59 -13.03 17.22
N ASN A 265 18.17 -12.48 16.16
CA ASN A 265 19.21 -13.10 15.36
C ASN A 265 19.96 -12.01 14.58
N ASP A 266 21.14 -12.33 14.09
CA ASP A 266 21.95 -11.45 13.24
C ASP A 266 22.13 -12.02 11.82
N ASN A 267 21.24 -12.92 11.38
CA ASN A 267 21.34 -13.49 10.05
C ASN A 267 21.00 -12.45 8.97
N TRP A 268 21.66 -12.58 7.83
CA TRP A 268 21.34 -11.77 6.66
C TRP A 268 20.04 -12.25 6.00
N ALA A 269 19.32 -11.32 5.38
CA ALA A 269 18.14 -11.62 4.59
C ALA A 269 18.36 -11.26 3.12
N THR A 270 17.84 -12.08 2.22
CA THR A 270 17.80 -11.78 0.78
C THR A 270 16.37 -11.50 0.36
N GLN A 271 16.19 -10.56 -0.57
CA GLN A 271 14.90 -10.34 -1.22
C GLN A 271 15.09 -9.91 -2.67
N GLY A 272 14.11 -10.17 -3.51
CA GLY A 272 14.14 -9.73 -4.89
C GLY A 272 12.80 -9.81 -5.59
N TYR A 273 12.62 -8.98 -6.61
CA TYR A 273 11.46 -8.95 -7.49
C TYR A 273 11.96 -8.86 -8.94
N ILE A 274 11.35 -9.65 -9.83
CA ILE A 274 11.61 -9.61 -11.27
C ILE A 274 10.27 -9.55 -11.99
N ALA A 275 10.13 -8.64 -12.95
CA ALA A 275 8.92 -8.51 -13.75
C ALA A 275 9.23 -8.39 -15.24
N TYR A 276 8.38 -8.99 -16.06
CA TYR A 276 8.35 -8.78 -17.50
C TYR A 276 7.28 -7.75 -17.87
N GLN A 277 7.67 -6.74 -18.63
CA GLN A 277 6.83 -5.60 -19.00
C GLN A 277 6.36 -5.73 -20.46
N PHE A 278 5.18 -6.33 -20.67
CA PHE A 278 4.68 -6.66 -22.01
C PHE A 278 4.37 -5.42 -22.85
N LEU A 279 3.81 -4.37 -22.22
CA LEU A 279 3.44 -3.12 -22.88
C LEU A 279 4.51 -2.05 -22.64
N GLU A 280 4.16 -0.88 -22.10
CA GLU A 280 5.12 0.18 -21.84
C GLU A 280 5.97 -0.11 -20.60
N LYS A 281 7.27 0.24 -20.65
CA LYS A 281 8.16 0.11 -19.49
C LYS A 281 7.80 1.15 -18.44
N GLU A 282 7.69 0.73 -17.19
CA GLU A 282 7.55 1.59 -16.03
C GLU A 282 8.89 2.18 -15.59
N ASN A 283 8.81 3.27 -14.82
CA ASN A 283 9.99 3.94 -14.30
C ASN A 283 10.54 3.18 -13.08
N ASN A 284 11.84 2.90 -13.07
CA ASN A 284 12.55 2.29 -11.94
C ASN A 284 13.58 3.23 -11.28
N LYS A 285 13.43 4.54 -11.46
CA LYS A 285 14.32 5.52 -10.81
C LYS A 285 14.18 5.50 -9.29
N LEU A 286 12.95 5.40 -8.80
CA LEU A 286 12.62 5.28 -7.38
C LEU A 286 12.02 3.91 -7.11
N PRO A 287 12.07 3.40 -5.86
CA PRO A 287 11.57 2.06 -5.53
C PRO A 287 10.06 1.92 -5.60
N PHE A 288 9.30 2.98 -5.91
CA PHE A 288 7.84 3.01 -5.76
C PHE A 288 7.09 2.72 -7.08
N PHE A 289 6.44 1.56 -7.16
CA PHE A 289 5.55 1.22 -8.27
C PHE A 289 4.22 2.00 -8.20
N VAL A 290 3.71 2.39 -9.37
CA VAL A 290 2.45 3.14 -9.49
C VAL A 290 1.25 2.20 -9.31
N GLY A 291 0.27 2.59 -8.50
CA GLY A 291 -0.96 1.83 -8.28
C GLY A 291 -2.06 2.01 -9.31
N SER A 292 -2.14 3.18 -9.91
CA SER A 292 -3.01 3.45 -11.05
C SER A 292 -2.40 4.58 -11.88
N TYR A 293 -2.29 4.37 -13.19
CA TYR A 293 -1.88 5.38 -14.17
C TYR A 293 -3.07 6.20 -14.67
N LEU A 294 -4.30 5.88 -14.25
CA LEU A 294 -5.51 6.55 -14.69
C LEU A 294 -5.66 6.54 -16.23
N GLY A 295 -5.16 5.49 -16.90
CA GLY A 295 -5.18 5.37 -18.36
C GLY A 295 -4.19 6.25 -19.12
N THR A 296 -3.32 6.99 -18.43
CA THR A 296 -2.27 7.81 -19.08
C THR A 296 -1.13 6.97 -19.68
N LYS A 297 -1.12 5.67 -19.39
CA LYS A 297 -0.12 4.71 -19.81
C LYS A 297 -0.75 3.36 -20.13
N LYS A 298 -0.13 2.57 -21.02
CA LYS A 298 -0.47 1.16 -21.23
C LYS A 298 0.55 0.26 -20.53
N VAL A 299 0.18 -0.30 -19.40
CA VAL A 299 1.04 -1.19 -18.60
C VAL A 299 0.37 -2.56 -18.50
N PHE A 300 1.14 -3.61 -18.80
CA PHE A 300 0.78 -4.98 -18.49
C PHE A 300 2.05 -5.71 -18.08
N ASN A 301 2.12 -6.12 -16.83
CA ASN A 301 3.29 -6.76 -16.26
C ASN A 301 2.89 -8.05 -15.54
N ILE A 302 3.77 -9.04 -15.61
CA ILE A 302 3.74 -10.21 -14.74
C ILE A 302 5.08 -10.23 -14.01
N GLY A 303 5.06 -10.37 -12.70
CA GLY A 303 6.26 -10.41 -11.89
C GLY A 303 6.16 -11.36 -10.71
N GLY A 304 7.32 -11.76 -10.22
CA GLY A 304 7.44 -12.63 -9.06
C GLY A 304 8.64 -12.26 -8.22
N GLY A 305 8.56 -12.60 -6.95
CA GLY A 305 9.56 -12.21 -5.99
C GLY A 305 9.62 -13.09 -4.77
N TRP A 306 10.63 -12.83 -3.95
CA TRP A 306 10.88 -13.59 -2.74
C TRP A 306 11.45 -12.72 -1.62
N HIS A 307 11.39 -13.27 -0.41
CA HIS A 307 12.20 -12.86 0.73
C HIS A 307 12.60 -14.12 1.52
N HIS A 308 13.87 -14.22 1.87
CA HIS A 308 14.43 -15.29 2.69
C HIS A 308 15.26 -14.70 3.84
N HIS A 309 15.00 -15.14 5.07
CA HIS A 309 15.76 -14.76 6.26
C HIS A 309 15.97 -15.99 7.14
N ALA A 310 17.21 -16.47 7.18
CA ALA A 310 17.56 -17.73 7.84
C ALA A 310 17.39 -17.65 9.36
N GLY A 311 16.84 -18.69 9.99
CA GLY A 311 16.73 -18.83 11.45
C GLY A 311 16.05 -17.65 12.15
N ALA A 312 15.13 -16.96 11.46
CA ALA A 312 14.57 -15.69 11.91
C ALA A 312 13.32 -15.83 12.78
N THR A 313 12.76 -17.03 12.86
CA THR A 313 11.68 -17.38 13.78
C THR A 313 12.03 -18.62 14.58
N MET A 314 11.33 -18.80 15.70
CA MET A 314 11.49 -19.96 16.57
C MET A 314 10.11 -20.38 17.08
N SER A 315 9.91 -21.69 17.27
CA SER A 315 8.79 -22.27 18.02
C SER A 315 9.32 -23.21 19.10
N ARG A 316 8.47 -23.62 20.04
CA ARG A 316 8.80 -24.66 21.01
C ARG A 316 7.98 -25.93 20.76
N THR A 317 8.58 -27.07 21.02
CA THR A 317 7.91 -28.37 21.11
C THR A 317 7.31 -28.57 22.51
N ALA A 318 6.50 -29.61 22.69
CA ALA A 318 5.83 -29.93 23.97
C ALA A 318 6.80 -30.17 25.13
N ASP A 319 8.01 -30.65 24.85
CA ASP A 319 9.09 -30.84 25.83
C ASP A 319 9.88 -29.55 26.13
N GLY A 320 9.50 -28.42 25.52
CA GLY A 320 10.14 -27.12 25.67
C GLY A 320 11.33 -26.87 24.75
N SER A 321 11.74 -27.85 23.93
CA SER A 321 12.88 -27.72 23.01
C SER A 321 12.62 -26.64 21.95
N ALA A 322 13.62 -25.79 21.68
CA ALA A 322 13.53 -24.74 20.68
C ALA A 322 13.76 -25.28 19.27
N GLN A 323 12.91 -24.90 18.33
CA GLN A 323 13.00 -25.22 16.90
C GLN A 323 13.08 -23.91 16.11
N TYR A 324 14.17 -23.69 15.39
CA TYR A 324 14.38 -22.50 14.59
C TYR A 324 13.90 -22.72 13.15
N HIS A 325 13.30 -21.68 12.57
CA HIS A 325 12.76 -21.71 11.22
C HIS A 325 13.25 -20.50 10.42
N ASP A 326 13.35 -20.70 9.11
CA ASP A 326 13.58 -19.63 8.17
C ASP A 326 12.26 -18.91 7.87
N ILE A 327 12.34 -17.61 7.58
CA ILE A 327 11.25 -16.90 6.90
C ILE A 327 11.46 -17.09 5.41
N LYS A 328 10.51 -17.75 4.73
CA LYS A 328 10.49 -17.96 3.27
C LYS A 328 9.17 -17.43 2.71
N LEU A 329 9.26 -16.36 1.94
CA LEU A 329 8.10 -15.65 1.41
C LEU A 329 8.22 -15.61 -0.10
N PHE A 330 7.15 -15.98 -0.80
CA PHE A 330 7.08 -15.96 -2.25
C PHE A 330 5.83 -15.23 -2.71
N GLY A 331 5.96 -14.47 -3.81
CA GLY A 331 4.86 -13.77 -4.45
C GLY A 331 4.91 -13.90 -5.97
N LEU A 332 3.73 -13.98 -6.58
CA LEU A 332 3.52 -13.90 -8.02
C LEU A 332 2.34 -12.97 -8.29
N ASP A 333 2.56 -11.93 -9.07
CA ASP A 333 1.58 -10.89 -9.35
C ASP A 333 1.44 -10.57 -10.85
N THR A 334 0.30 -9.96 -11.16
CA THR A 334 0.00 -9.36 -12.45
C THR A 334 -0.59 -7.97 -12.24
N PHE A 335 -0.19 -7.03 -13.09
CA PHE A 335 -0.67 -5.65 -13.07
C PHE A 335 -1.05 -5.21 -14.47
N LEU A 336 -2.23 -4.61 -14.61
CA LEU A 336 -2.77 -4.05 -15.84
C LEU A 336 -3.27 -2.63 -15.56
N ASP A 337 -2.83 -1.66 -16.35
CA ASP A 337 -3.46 -0.33 -16.44
C ASP A 337 -3.49 0.08 -17.91
N VAL A 338 -4.69 0.22 -18.48
CA VAL A 338 -4.84 0.56 -19.90
C VAL A 338 -6.01 1.52 -20.12
N PRO A 339 -5.87 2.52 -21.01
CA PRO A 339 -7.01 3.27 -21.52
C PRO A 339 -7.91 2.34 -22.35
N LEU A 340 -9.21 2.35 -22.06
CA LEU A 340 -10.21 1.57 -22.79
C LEU A 340 -10.77 2.37 -23.98
N ASN A 341 -11.06 3.65 -23.76
CA ASN A 341 -11.44 4.58 -24.82
C ASN A 341 -10.79 5.94 -24.55
N PRO A 342 -9.69 6.28 -25.27
CA PRO A 342 -9.01 7.56 -25.11
C PRO A 342 -9.90 8.79 -25.37
N ALA A 343 -10.84 8.70 -26.32
CA ALA A 343 -11.74 9.81 -26.64
C ALA A 343 -12.72 10.10 -25.49
N ASN A 344 -13.21 9.06 -24.83
CA ASN A 344 -14.08 9.19 -23.65
C ASN A 344 -13.29 9.33 -22.33
N GLY A 345 -11.96 9.14 -22.40
CA GLY A 345 -11.06 9.14 -21.26
C GLY A 345 -11.18 7.93 -20.33
N THR A 346 -11.85 6.84 -20.71
CA THR A 346 -12.06 5.69 -19.81
C THR A 346 -10.82 4.81 -19.72
N ALA A 347 -10.63 4.17 -18.56
CA ALA A 347 -9.50 3.28 -18.30
C ALA A 347 -9.87 2.16 -17.33
N ILE A 348 -9.12 1.07 -17.37
CA ILE A 348 -9.19 -0.01 -16.37
C ILE A 348 -7.83 -0.17 -15.70
N THR A 349 -7.86 -0.31 -14.39
CA THR A 349 -6.70 -0.69 -13.57
C THR A 349 -7.05 -1.99 -12.85
N SER A 350 -6.21 -3.01 -12.95
CA SER A 350 -6.38 -4.28 -12.25
C SER A 350 -5.05 -4.81 -11.74
N TYR A 351 -5.06 -5.38 -10.55
CA TYR A 351 -3.92 -6.02 -9.93
C TYR A 351 -4.38 -7.31 -9.26
N SER A 352 -3.61 -8.39 -9.43
CA SER A 352 -3.82 -9.62 -8.66
C SER A 352 -2.48 -10.18 -8.21
N VAL A 353 -2.44 -10.76 -7.01
CA VAL A 353 -1.25 -11.39 -6.43
C VAL A 353 -1.61 -12.64 -5.64
N PHE A 354 -0.77 -13.65 -5.78
CA PHE A 354 -0.74 -14.82 -4.92
C PHE A 354 0.54 -14.79 -4.08
N TYR A 355 0.40 -15.04 -2.78
CA TYR A 355 1.51 -15.23 -1.86
C TYR A 355 1.48 -16.60 -1.23
N LYS A 356 2.66 -17.18 -1.05
CA LYS A 356 2.91 -18.31 -0.16
C LYS A 356 3.94 -17.89 0.87
N TYR A 357 3.50 -17.78 2.12
CA TYR A 357 4.33 -17.33 3.23
C TYR A 357 4.59 -18.49 4.18
N ASP A 358 5.85 -18.65 4.57
CA ASP A 358 6.29 -19.60 5.56
C ASP A 358 7.20 -18.88 6.57
N PHE A 359 6.71 -18.74 7.80
CA PHE A 359 7.44 -18.19 8.94
C PHE A 359 7.71 -19.29 9.98
N GLY A 360 7.50 -20.56 9.66
CA GLY A 360 7.37 -21.65 10.64
C GLY A 360 5.91 -21.89 11.08
N PRO A 361 5.68 -22.94 11.87
CA PRO A 361 4.34 -23.47 12.13
C PRO A 361 3.43 -22.46 12.83
N ASN A 362 2.20 -22.32 12.34
CA ASN A 362 1.12 -21.54 12.96
C ASN A 362 1.47 -20.07 13.28
N TYR A 363 2.49 -19.49 12.64
CA TYR A 363 2.84 -18.09 12.81
C TYR A 363 1.66 -17.19 12.44
N MET A 364 1.38 -16.18 13.28
CA MET A 364 0.32 -15.21 13.02
C MET A 364 0.63 -13.87 13.69
N ARG A 365 0.43 -12.78 12.94
CA ARG A 365 0.36 -11.41 13.43
C ARG A 365 -0.95 -10.76 13.05
N ASN A 366 -1.60 -10.20 14.06
CA ASN A 366 -2.74 -9.33 13.85
C ASN A 366 -2.28 -7.89 13.64
N ILE A 367 -2.98 -7.18 12.76
CA ILE A 367 -2.71 -5.77 12.47
C ILE A 367 -4.04 -5.02 12.53
N GLY A 368 -4.05 -3.90 13.26
CA GLY A 368 -5.13 -2.91 13.25
C GLY A 368 -4.57 -1.56 12.83
N ILE A 369 -4.91 -1.10 11.63
CA ILE A 369 -4.38 0.16 11.11
C ILE A 369 -5.02 1.29 11.91
N MET A 370 -4.18 2.11 12.55
CA MET A 370 -4.61 3.24 13.36
C MET A 370 -5.68 2.81 14.39
N ASN A 371 -5.50 1.66 15.03
CA ASN A 371 -6.47 1.11 15.96
C ASN A 371 -6.63 2.03 17.20
N VAL A 372 -7.89 2.29 17.58
CA VAL A 372 -8.25 3.09 18.76
C VAL A 372 -9.03 2.29 19.80
N GLY A 373 -9.22 0.98 19.59
CA GLY A 373 -9.81 0.07 20.56
C GLY A 373 -8.77 -0.51 21.51
N PHE A 374 -9.16 -0.69 22.77
CA PHE A 374 -8.32 -1.18 23.87
C PHE A 374 -8.85 -2.50 24.44
N GLY A 375 -8.11 -3.05 25.41
CA GLY A 375 -8.41 -4.34 26.06
C GLY A 375 -7.77 -5.53 25.36
N GLN A 376 -8.00 -6.74 25.87
CA GLN A 376 -7.52 -7.96 25.21
C GLN A 376 -8.37 -8.37 24.00
N GLY A 377 -9.63 -7.89 23.93
CA GLY A 377 -10.65 -8.42 23.03
C GLY A 377 -11.13 -9.81 23.49
N SER A 378 -12.22 -10.29 22.92
CA SER A 378 -12.76 -11.64 23.20
C SER A 378 -12.65 -12.60 22.02
N THR A 379 -11.96 -12.18 20.95
CA THR A 379 -11.78 -12.92 19.70
C THR A 379 -10.30 -13.04 19.36
N GLN A 380 -9.92 -14.00 18.51
CA GLN A 380 -8.54 -14.13 18.03
C GLN A 380 -8.06 -12.89 17.27
N ASN A 381 -8.95 -11.96 16.88
CA ASN A 381 -8.60 -10.71 16.23
C ASN A 381 -7.91 -9.70 17.17
N GLY A 382 -8.18 -9.75 18.48
CA GLY A 382 -7.85 -8.68 19.43
C GLY A 382 -8.85 -7.51 19.38
N PRO A 383 -8.59 -6.38 20.07
CA PRO A 383 -9.54 -5.27 20.18
C PRO A 383 -9.60 -4.38 18.92
N GLY A 384 -10.63 -3.54 18.84
CA GLY A 384 -10.82 -2.49 17.83
C GLY A 384 -10.94 -3.03 16.42
N ASN A 385 -10.12 -2.55 15.48
CA ASN A 385 -10.13 -3.00 14.08
C ASN A 385 -9.05 -4.02 13.73
N ALA A 386 -8.39 -4.61 14.73
CA ALA A 386 -7.34 -5.58 14.48
C ALA A 386 -7.89 -6.82 13.74
N GLN A 387 -7.07 -7.42 12.90
CA GLN A 387 -7.42 -8.64 12.19
C GLN A 387 -6.19 -9.51 11.91
N PRO A 388 -6.37 -10.84 11.79
CA PRO A 388 -5.31 -11.72 11.33
C PRO A 388 -4.87 -11.34 9.91
N THR A 389 -3.64 -10.81 9.79
CA THR A 389 -3.16 -10.20 8.54
C THR A 389 -1.93 -10.91 7.96
N ILE A 390 -0.92 -11.23 8.78
CA ILE A 390 0.34 -11.82 8.32
C ILE A 390 0.56 -13.16 9.01
N GLY A 391 0.49 -14.26 8.28
CA GLY A 391 0.64 -15.60 8.85
C GLY A 391 1.29 -16.59 7.89
N THR A 392 1.72 -17.73 8.42
CA THR A 392 2.13 -18.88 7.61
C THR A 392 0.91 -19.43 6.88
N GLY A 393 1.00 -19.55 5.55
CA GLY A 393 -0.10 -19.97 4.70
C GLY A 393 -0.09 -19.33 3.32
N SER A 394 -1.26 -19.23 2.71
CA SER A 394 -1.44 -18.62 1.38
C SER A 394 -2.41 -17.45 1.41
N ILE A 395 -2.11 -16.43 0.60
CA ILE A 395 -2.95 -15.25 0.44
C ILE A 395 -3.18 -15.02 -1.05
N PHE A 396 -4.43 -14.79 -1.43
CA PHE A 396 -4.76 -14.26 -2.76
C PHE A 396 -5.41 -12.90 -2.58
N TYR A 397 -4.97 -11.92 -3.37
CA TYR A 397 -5.53 -10.58 -3.38
C TYR A 397 -5.75 -10.11 -4.81
N SER A 398 -6.86 -9.44 -5.05
CA SER A 398 -7.14 -8.76 -6.31
C SER A 398 -7.84 -7.44 -6.06
N GLN A 399 -7.51 -6.42 -6.84
CA GLN A 399 -8.26 -5.16 -6.91
C GLN A 399 -8.47 -4.75 -8.36
N THR A 400 -9.64 -4.20 -8.66
CA THR A 400 -9.97 -3.67 -9.99
C THR A 400 -10.77 -2.39 -9.85
N GLY A 401 -10.46 -1.40 -10.69
CA GLY A 401 -11.19 -0.15 -10.76
C GLY A 401 -11.35 0.33 -12.20
N PHE A 402 -12.46 1.00 -12.45
CA PHE A 402 -12.83 1.50 -13.76
C PHE A 402 -12.95 3.02 -13.70
N LEU A 403 -12.10 3.71 -14.45
CA LEU A 403 -12.12 5.16 -14.54
C LEU A 403 -13.25 5.59 -15.47
N LEU A 404 -14.26 6.26 -14.91
CA LEU A 404 -15.47 6.65 -15.61
C LEU A 404 -15.20 7.69 -16.71
N PRO A 405 -16.06 7.79 -17.73
CA PRO A 405 -15.92 8.79 -18.79
C PRO A 405 -15.73 10.21 -18.25
N LYS A 406 -14.89 11.00 -18.92
CA LYS A 406 -14.65 12.40 -18.54
C LYS A 406 -15.97 13.21 -18.54
N SER A 407 -16.91 12.88 -19.42
CA SER A 407 -18.20 13.57 -19.55
C SER A 407 -19.11 13.54 -18.32
N ILE A 408 -18.83 12.71 -17.30
CA ILE A 408 -19.65 12.68 -16.07
C ILE A 408 -19.44 13.92 -15.21
N LEU A 409 -18.19 14.39 -15.10
CA LEU A 409 -17.81 15.56 -14.29
C LEU A 409 -17.15 16.67 -15.12
N GLU A 410 -16.95 16.44 -16.41
CA GLU A 410 -16.29 17.35 -17.34
C GLU A 410 -14.93 17.82 -16.81
N ASP A 411 -14.80 19.10 -16.47
CA ASP A 411 -13.57 19.70 -15.97
C ASP A 411 -13.51 19.77 -14.43
N HIS A 412 -14.51 19.24 -13.72
CA HIS A 412 -14.54 19.22 -12.25
C HIS A 412 -13.78 18.04 -11.64
N GLY A 413 -13.32 17.07 -12.43
CA GLY A 413 -12.50 15.96 -11.95
C GLY A 413 -12.86 14.62 -12.60
N ARG A 414 -12.41 13.52 -12.00
CA ARG A 414 -12.64 12.15 -12.47
C ARG A 414 -13.12 11.24 -11.35
N ILE A 415 -13.94 10.25 -11.69
CA ILE A 415 -14.45 9.25 -10.75
C ILE A 415 -13.91 7.87 -11.13
N GLN A 416 -13.45 7.10 -10.15
CA GLN A 416 -13.08 5.70 -10.30
C GLN A 416 -13.69 4.86 -9.17
N PRO A 417 -14.84 4.20 -9.38
CA PRO A 417 -15.24 3.09 -8.53
C PRO A 417 -14.21 1.96 -8.60
N PHE A 418 -14.02 1.27 -7.49
CA PHE A 418 -13.15 0.11 -7.40
C PHE A 418 -13.71 -0.92 -6.41
N GLY A 419 -13.25 -2.16 -6.57
CA GLY A 419 -13.45 -3.23 -5.61
C GLY A 419 -12.15 -4.00 -5.41
N ALA A 420 -11.96 -4.53 -4.20
CA ALA A 420 -10.89 -5.44 -3.87
C ALA A 420 -11.41 -6.67 -3.12
N PHE A 421 -10.71 -7.78 -3.27
CA PHE A 421 -11.01 -9.06 -2.64
C PHE A 421 -9.72 -9.65 -2.10
N THR A 422 -9.78 -10.17 -0.87
CA THR A 422 -8.69 -10.94 -0.27
C THR A 422 -9.21 -12.28 0.20
N TYR A 423 -8.49 -13.35 -0.12
CA TYR A 423 -8.66 -14.68 0.43
C TYR A 423 -7.40 -15.08 1.21
N LYS A 424 -7.56 -15.66 2.40
CA LYS A 424 -6.47 -16.05 3.30
C LYS A 424 -6.71 -17.46 3.80
N ASN A 425 -5.70 -18.33 3.68
CA ASN A 425 -5.68 -19.65 4.30
C ASN A 425 -4.41 -19.77 5.13
N PHE A 426 -4.53 -19.49 6.44
CA PHE A 426 -3.41 -19.53 7.38
C PHE A 426 -3.48 -20.79 8.23
N GLU A 427 -2.32 -21.39 8.53
CA GLU A 427 -2.22 -22.65 9.28
C GLU A 427 -2.84 -22.58 10.68
N LEU A 428 -2.76 -21.41 11.32
CA LEU A 428 -3.32 -21.24 12.66
C LEU A 428 -4.85 -21.43 12.70
N PHE A 429 -5.57 -21.21 11.60
CA PHE A 429 -7.04 -21.29 11.57
C PHE A 429 -7.52 -22.59 10.93
N ASP A 430 -8.62 -23.13 11.45
CA ASP A 430 -9.23 -24.38 10.97
C ASP A 430 -9.89 -24.21 9.58
N ALA A 431 -10.14 -22.97 9.17
CA ALA A 431 -10.80 -22.65 7.91
C ALA A 431 -10.22 -21.38 7.29
N SER A 432 -10.20 -21.36 5.96
CA SER A 432 -9.87 -20.16 5.20
C SER A 432 -10.89 -19.03 5.42
N SER A 433 -10.45 -17.80 5.18
CA SER A 433 -11.26 -16.61 5.31
C SER A 433 -11.16 -15.72 4.08
N TRP A 434 -12.11 -14.79 3.96
CA TRP A 434 -12.10 -13.80 2.90
C TRP A 434 -12.65 -12.47 3.42
N GLN A 435 -12.30 -11.42 2.71
CA GLN A 435 -12.77 -10.05 2.92
C GLN A 435 -12.79 -9.28 1.61
N TYR A 436 -13.43 -8.13 1.63
CA TYR A 436 -13.57 -7.27 0.47
C TYR A 436 -13.55 -5.81 0.87
N ASP A 437 -13.19 -4.98 -0.10
CA ASP A 437 -13.24 -3.53 -0.02
C ASP A 437 -14.00 -3.01 -1.23
N LEU A 438 -14.91 -2.06 -1.01
CA LEU A 438 -15.64 -1.38 -2.07
C LEU A 438 -15.47 0.12 -1.87
N GLY A 439 -15.14 0.84 -2.93
CA GLY A 439 -14.91 2.27 -2.80
C GLY A 439 -14.98 3.03 -4.09
N VAL A 440 -14.80 4.34 -3.96
CA VAL A 440 -14.77 5.30 -5.06
C VAL A 440 -13.70 6.34 -4.79
N ASN A 441 -12.92 6.64 -5.82
CA ASN A 441 -12.03 7.80 -5.85
C ASN A 441 -12.70 8.93 -6.61
N TYR A 442 -12.65 10.13 -6.04
CA TYR A 442 -12.88 11.40 -6.71
C TYR A 442 -11.54 12.12 -6.87
N TYR A 443 -11.04 12.15 -8.10
CA TYR A 443 -9.79 12.80 -8.48
C TYR A 443 -10.08 14.22 -8.95
N MET A 444 -9.85 15.20 -8.09
CA MET A 444 -9.98 16.62 -8.44
C MET A 444 -8.87 17.05 -9.39
N ASN A 445 -7.65 16.55 -9.14
CA ASN A 445 -6.50 16.79 -10.00
C ASN A 445 -5.61 15.54 -10.00
N GLY A 446 -6.00 14.53 -10.79
CA GLY A 446 -5.29 13.24 -10.83
C GLY A 446 -5.05 12.69 -9.42
N HIS A 447 -3.86 12.14 -9.18
CA HIS A 447 -3.49 11.71 -7.84
C HIS A 447 -3.06 12.86 -6.91
N GLN A 448 -2.74 14.04 -7.46
CA GLN A 448 -2.23 15.20 -6.71
C GLN A 448 -3.24 15.73 -5.69
N ALA A 449 -4.53 15.65 -6.01
CA ALA A 449 -5.61 15.97 -5.09
C ALA A 449 -6.78 15.00 -5.30
N LYS A 450 -7.07 14.18 -4.28
CA LYS A 450 -8.17 13.21 -4.34
C LYS A 450 -8.84 12.99 -3.00
N VAL A 451 -10.11 12.59 -3.08
CA VAL A 451 -10.89 12.06 -1.96
C VAL A 451 -11.25 10.62 -2.28
N THR A 452 -11.09 9.74 -1.30
CA THR A 452 -11.44 8.32 -1.44
C THR A 452 -12.43 7.95 -0.36
N LEU A 453 -13.56 7.35 -0.74
CA LEU A 453 -14.49 6.72 0.18
C LEU A 453 -14.40 5.20 0.00
N GLN A 454 -14.25 4.47 1.10
CA GLN A 454 -14.17 3.00 1.10
C GLN A 454 -14.96 2.41 2.26
N TYR A 455 -15.71 1.34 1.98
CA TYR A 455 -16.17 0.38 2.98
C TYR A 455 -15.29 -0.85 2.92
N SER A 456 -14.77 -1.26 4.07
CA SER A 456 -13.90 -2.42 4.23
C SER A 456 -14.57 -3.42 5.16
N ASN A 457 -14.56 -4.69 4.79
CA ASN A 457 -14.99 -5.77 5.66
C ASN A 457 -13.77 -6.51 6.23
N ARG A 458 -13.88 -7.10 7.43
CA ARG A 458 -12.88 -8.02 7.97
C ARG A 458 -13.53 -9.22 8.65
N PRO A 459 -12.97 -10.44 8.53
CA PRO A 459 -13.48 -11.61 9.24
C PRO A 459 -13.20 -11.52 10.74
N LEU A 460 -14.13 -12.02 11.54
CA LEU A 460 -13.95 -12.26 12.98
C LEU A 460 -13.70 -13.76 13.21
N PHE A 461 -12.81 -14.08 14.14
CA PHE A 461 -12.46 -15.44 14.49
C PHE A 461 -12.71 -15.72 15.97
N GLU A 462 -13.38 -16.84 16.24
CA GLU A 462 -13.57 -17.42 17.56
C GLU A 462 -13.23 -18.90 17.50
N ASN A 463 -12.52 -19.42 18.50
CA ASN A 463 -12.04 -20.81 18.52
C ASN A 463 -11.40 -21.24 17.19
N TYR A 464 -10.58 -20.36 16.62
CA TYR A 464 -9.83 -20.57 15.37
C TYR A 464 -10.70 -20.79 14.12
N ARG A 465 -11.98 -20.46 14.19
CA ARG A 465 -12.94 -20.53 13.08
C ARG A 465 -13.56 -19.17 12.83
N LYS A 466 -13.94 -18.90 11.58
CA LYS A 466 -14.65 -17.67 11.25
C LYS A 466 -16.03 -17.69 11.93
N SER A 467 -16.27 -16.73 12.83
CA SER A 467 -17.54 -16.56 13.55
C SER A 467 -18.43 -15.48 12.93
N GLY A 468 -17.85 -14.54 12.20
CA GLY A 468 -18.59 -13.44 11.60
C GLY A 468 -17.70 -12.48 10.83
N SER A 469 -18.12 -11.23 10.76
CA SER A 469 -17.36 -10.15 10.14
C SER A 469 -17.74 -8.79 10.73
N ALA A 470 -16.84 -7.81 10.63
CA ALA A 470 -17.08 -6.45 11.09
C ALA A 470 -16.67 -5.42 10.04
N GLY A 471 -17.43 -4.34 9.93
CA GLY A 471 -17.25 -3.29 8.92
C GLY A 471 -16.41 -2.10 9.37
N GLU A 472 -15.83 -1.39 8.41
CA GLU A 472 -15.18 -0.09 8.61
C GLU A 472 -15.44 0.83 7.41
N PHE A 473 -16.00 2.01 7.66
CA PHE A 473 -16.11 3.08 6.69
C PHE A 473 -14.93 4.04 6.85
N ILE A 474 -14.27 4.37 5.74
CA ILE A 474 -13.09 5.24 5.72
C ILE A 474 -13.27 6.29 4.63
N LEU A 475 -13.18 7.56 5.01
CA LEU A 475 -13.04 8.69 4.11
C LEU A 475 -11.60 9.21 4.20
N GLN A 476 -10.89 9.21 3.08
CA GLN A 476 -9.55 9.77 2.98
C GLN A 476 -9.57 11.08 2.21
N THR A 477 -8.86 12.08 2.73
CA THR A 477 -8.35 13.19 1.92
C THR A 477 -6.88 12.97 1.62
N HIS A 478 -6.47 13.26 0.39
CA HIS A 478 -5.10 13.08 -0.08
C HIS A 478 -4.70 14.28 -0.92
N ILE A 479 -3.58 14.91 -0.56
CA ILE A 479 -2.92 15.93 -1.36
C ILE A 479 -1.43 15.61 -1.41
N PHE A 480 -0.84 15.67 -2.60
CA PHE A 480 0.61 15.65 -2.77
C PHE A 480 1.11 16.64 -3.80
N LEU A 481 2.34 17.11 -3.56
CA LEU A 481 3.19 17.88 -4.46
C LEU A 481 4.50 17.12 -4.71
#